data_AF-A0A183TUV7-F1
#
_entry.id   AF-A0A183TUV7-F1
#
_cell.length_a   1.000
_cell.length_b   1.000
_cell.length_c   1.000
_cell.angle_alpha   90.00
_cell.angle_beta   90.00
_cell.angle_gamma   90.00
#
_symmetry.space_group_name_H-M   'P 1'
#
loop_
_entity.id
_entity.type
_entity.pdbx_description
1 polymer ?
#
loop_
_entity_poly.entity_id
_entity_poly.type
_entity_poly.pdbx_seq_one_letter_code
_entity_poly.pdbx_strand_id
1 'polypeptide(L)'
;MRLLGVQKFLCALKSLNLAKSTPTWESIDSRPIPRWYQNAKFGIFCHWGVYSVPAYRSEWIWWYWKGSSPDPDVQRYIENNFRHGTTYADFANDLSAEFFDANVFKEIVEASGARYFVLTSKHVEGFTMWPSATSWMWNSVDGGPNRDIVGELSKAFNSSSVHFGVYFSQYEWFNRYYLNDVLHNTTNYPAQVSYPQMMELVNEYKPELIWSDGDWERSDEYWKSKEFIAWLYNDSPVKDTVVVNDRWGAGIMGKHGGFLTYMDHYDPGHLLPRKWESCTTLDKYSWGNRRNMRSGDVSSVSDVINLLVRTIACNGNLLLNVGPTNHGMIPPIFEDRLYEIGRWIRRNSEAIFDTNPWMHQNDTDKIWYLVSLPKGYRMKPHAAWTPHVEGSKLYAFFLEFPRAKTVTLPSVLYEEGISAEVLLDEGQREEIEVMGEHGEPVTLHFDSHQHLAAYGKIVVAFEHFSAKYRDPIRYLKKMGILDSDGHPTRMGQFTKT
;
A
#
# COMPACT_ATOMS: atom_id res chain seq x y z
N MET A 1 34.04 -41.55 20.67
CA MET A 1 34.18 -40.07 20.65
C MET A 1 33.47 -39.59 19.39
N ARG A 2 32.30 -38.96 19.53
CA ARG A 2 31.41 -38.55 18.44
C ARG A 2 31.91 -37.24 17.82
N LEU A 3 31.99 -37.18 16.50
CA LEU A 3 32.00 -35.93 15.73
C LEU A 3 31.08 -36.14 14.52
N LEU A 4 29.84 -35.66 14.64
CA LEU A 4 28.87 -35.53 13.56
C LEU A 4 29.14 -34.19 12.87
N GLY A 5 29.59 -34.23 11.61
CA GLY A 5 29.71 -33.07 10.76
C GLY A 5 28.35 -32.67 10.19
N VAL A 6 27.94 -31.43 10.45
CA VAL A 6 26.74 -30.81 9.88
C VAL A 6 27.02 -30.42 8.44
N GLN A 7 26.30 -31.02 7.50
CA GLN A 7 26.35 -30.70 6.07
C GLN A 7 25.49 -29.46 5.81
N LYS A 8 26.15 -28.31 5.58
CA LYS A 8 25.48 -27.07 5.14
C LYS A 8 24.96 -27.26 3.71
N PHE A 9 23.64 -27.26 3.54
CA PHE A 9 23.00 -27.05 2.24
C PHE A 9 23.19 -25.57 1.82
N LEU A 10 24.14 -25.31 0.93
CA LEU A 10 24.21 -24.06 0.18
C LEU A 10 23.31 -24.20 -1.06
N CYS A 11 22.12 -23.61 -1.01
CA CYS A 11 21.31 -23.40 -2.19
C CYS A 11 21.95 -22.25 -2.99
N ALA A 12 22.54 -22.57 -4.14
CA ALA A 12 23.14 -21.57 -5.02
C ALA A 12 22.03 -20.72 -5.65
N LEU A 13 21.83 -19.50 -5.12
CA LEU A 13 21.14 -18.43 -5.82
C LEU A 13 21.99 -18.07 -7.05
N LYS A 14 21.57 -18.54 -8.23
CA LYS A 14 22.00 -17.92 -9.49
C LYS A 14 21.47 -16.49 -9.47
N SER A 15 22.35 -15.52 -9.21
CA SER A 15 22.08 -14.12 -9.50
C SER A 15 21.69 -14.01 -10.97
N LEU A 16 20.44 -13.67 -11.26
CA LEU A 16 20.12 -13.14 -12.57
C LEU A 16 20.98 -11.88 -12.72
N ASN A 17 21.94 -11.88 -13.64
CA ASN A 17 22.58 -10.65 -14.09
C ASN A 17 21.50 -9.83 -14.80
N LEU A 18 20.72 -9.07 -14.02
CA LEU A 18 19.91 -7.98 -14.53
C LEU A 18 20.88 -7.02 -15.22
N ALA A 19 20.60 -6.67 -16.47
CA ALA A 19 21.35 -5.61 -17.14
C ALA A 19 21.24 -4.34 -16.27
N LYS A 20 22.35 -3.62 -16.11
CA LYS A 20 22.36 -2.37 -15.34
C LYS A 20 21.27 -1.44 -15.88
N SER A 21 20.42 -0.91 -15.00
CA SER A 21 19.38 0.05 -15.36
C SER A 21 20.01 1.33 -15.87
N THR A 22 19.62 1.80 -17.05
CA THR A 22 19.96 3.13 -17.55
C THR A 22 18.93 4.15 -17.06
N PRO A 23 19.25 5.45 -16.99
CA PRO A 23 18.30 6.48 -16.56
C PRO A 23 17.26 6.81 -17.65
N THR A 24 16.53 5.80 -18.10
CA THR A 24 15.39 5.90 -19.03
C THR A 24 14.21 5.12 -18.46
N TRP A 25 12.99 5.61 -18.70
CA TRP A 25 11.79 4.94 -18.21
C TRP A 25 11.63 3.53 -18.76
N GLU A 26 11.98 3.29 -20.02
CA GLU A 26 11.98 1.95 -20.62
C GLU A 26 12.86 0.96 -19.83
N SER A 27 14.06 1.38 -19.43
CA SER A 27 14.96 0.54 -18.63
C SER A 27 14.44 0.35 -17.21
N ILE A 28 13.97 1.42 -16.57
CA ILE A 28 13.45 1.40 -15.20
C ILE A 28 12.20 0.53 -15.08
N ASP A 29 11.23 0.68 -15.99
CA ASP A 29 9.97 -0.07 -16.02
C ASP A 29 10.18 -1.56 -16.36
N SER A 30 11.30 -1.90 -17.01
CA SER A 30 11.63 -3.29 -17.32
C SER A 30 12.03 -4.11 -16.09
N ARG A 31 12.37 -3.45 -14.96
CA ARG A 31 12.75 -4.15 -13.73
C ARG A 31 11.56 -4.93 -13.18
N PRO A 32 11.69 -6.26 -12.98
CA PRO A 32 10.65 -7.05 -12.34
C PRO A 32 10.32 -6.54 -10.95
N ILE A 33 9.03 -6.53 -10.62
CA ILE A 33 8.61 -6.15 -9.29
C ILE A 33 9.15 -7.16 -8.26
N PRO A 34 9.68 -6.71 -7.11
CA PRO A 34 10.13 -7.61 -6.06
C PRO A 34 9.01 -8.54 -5.60
N ARG A 35 9.33 -9.83 -5.48
CA ARG A 35 8.34 -10.87 -5.14
C ARG A 35 7.68 -10.61 -3.80
N TRP A 36 8.43 -10.10 -2.82
CA TRP A 36 7.89 -9.78 -1.51
C TRP A 36 6.74 -8.77 -1.63
N TYR A 37 6.90 -7.72 -2.44
CA TYR A 37 5.88 -6.68 -2.61
C TYR A 37 4.65 -7.21 -3.35
N GLN A 38 4.85 -8.02 -4.40
CA GLN A 38 3.74 -8.68 -5.10
C GLN A 38 2.88 -9.53 -4.14
N ASN A 39 3.52 -10.18 -3.17
CA ASN A 39 2.90 -11.11 -2.24
C ASN A 39 2.44 -10.46 -0.94
N ALA A 40 2.86 -9.22 -0.66
CA ALA A 40 2.60 -8.51 0.57
C ALA A 40 1.13 -8.10 0.72
N LYS A 41 0.48 -7.66 -0.38
CA LYS A 41 -0.95 -7.29 -0.51
C LYS A 41 -1.46 -6.13 0.35
N PHE A 42 -1.02 -6.01 1.59
CA PHE A 42 -1.51 -5.06 2.58
C PHE A 42 -0.35 -4.42 3.33
N GLY A 43 -0.37 -3.10 3.39
CA GLY A 43 0.61 -2.29 4.12
C GLY A 43 -0.04 -1.18 4.93
N ILE A 44 0.71 -0.65 5.89
CA ILE A 44 0.30 0.51 6.70
C ILE A 44 1.12 1.73 6.28
N PHE A 45 0.43 2.83 6.02
CA PHE A 45 1.01 4.14 5.81
C PHE A 45 0.91 4.96 7.10
N CYS A 46 1.85 5.85 7.34
CA CYS A 46 1.86 6.70 8.52
C CYS A 46 2.23 8.14 8.15
N HIS A 47 1.25 9.03 8.16
CA HIS A 47 1.45 10.48 8.01
C HIS A 47 1.62 11.11 9.39
N TRP A 48 2.87 11.35 9.76
CA TRP A 48 3.26 11.97 11.01
C TRP A 48 4.33 13.04 10.78
N GLY A 49 4.13 14.22 11.37
CA GLY A 49 5.01 15.37 11.23
C GLY A 49 4.55 16.53 12.10
N VAL A 50 5.08 17.73 11.84
CA VAL A 50 4.77 18.92 12.64
C VAL A 50 3.30 19.31 12.53
N TYR A 51 2.66 19.02 11.40
CA TYR A 51 1.22 19.22 11.20
C TYR A 51 0.34 18.46 12.22
N SER A 52 0.85 17.41 12.88
CA SER A 52 0.15 16.69 13.95
C SER A 52 0.07 17.49 15.26
N VAL A 53 0.76 18.62 15.38
CA VAL A 53 0.68 19.54 16.53
C VAL A 53 -0.59 20.35 16.50
N PRO A 54 -0.85 21.20 15.48
CA PRO A 54 -2.14 21.88 15.39
C PRO A 54 -3.28 20.91 15.14
N ALA A 55 -3.01 19.78 14.45
CA ALA A 55 -3.91 18.65 14.24
C ALA A 55 -5.35 19.08 13.90
N TYR A 56 -5.47 19.94 12.90
CA TYR A 56 -6.73 20.46 12.44
C TYR A 56 -6.76 20.44 10.92
N ARG A 57 -7.92 20.06 10.37
CA ARG A 57 -8.20 19.95 8.95
C ARG A 57 -7.40 18.89 8.20
N SER A 58 -6.08 19.01 8.09
CA SER A 58 -5.22 17.98 7.50
C SER A 58 -3.73 18.25 7.70
N GLU A 59 -2.89 17.34 7.22
CA GLU A 59 -1.44 17.54 7.04
C GLU A 59 -1.08 18.73 6.12
N TRP A 60 -2.06 19.27 5.37
CA TRP A 60 -1.93 20.50 4.57
C TRP A 60 -2.17 21.80 5.32
N ILE A 61 -2.27 21.75 6.66
CA ILE A 61 -2.61 22.91 7.48
C ILE A 61 -1.69 24.12 7.25
N TRP A 62 -0.38 23.94 7.00
CA TRP A 62 0.50 25.07 6.73
C TRP A 62 0.11 25.82 5.45
N TRP A 63 -0.20 25.08 4.38
CA TRP A 63 -0.69 25.65 3.13
C TRP A 63 -2.05 26.30 3.30
N TYR A 64 -2.99 25.66 4.00
CA TYR A 64 -4.28 26.26 4.30
C TYR A 64 -4.17 27.50 5.20
N TRP A 65 -3.08 27.67 5.93
CA TRP A 65 -2.88 28.85 6.76
C TRP A 65 -2.15 29.99 6.04
N LYS A 66 -1.13 29.68 5.23
CA LYS A 66 -0.17 30.65 4.68
C LYS A 66 0.03 30.57 3.15
N GLY A 67 -0.63 29.63 2.48
CA GLY A 67 -0.57 29.47 1.04
C GLY A 67 -1.22 30.62 0.29
N SER A 68 -1.36 30.47 -1.03
CA SER A 68 -1.87 31.51 -1.93
C SER A 68 -3.33 31.91 -1.67
N SER A 69 -4.14 30.98 -1.16
CA SER A 69 -5.53 31.23 -0.75
C SER A 69 -5.77 30.60 0.63
N PRO A 70 -5.40 31.31 1.72
CA PRO A 70 -5.61 30.82 3.06
C PRO A 70 -7.07 30.53 3.37
N ASP A 71 -7.30 29.47 4.12
CA ASP A 71 -8.61 29.08 4.60
C ASP A 71 -8.99 29.87 5.88
N PRO A 72 -10.12 30.59 5.87
CA PRO A 72 -10.54 31.42 7.02
C PRO A 72 -10.76 30.64 8.32
N ASP A 73 -11.18 29.37 8.25
CA ASP A 73 -11.45 28.55 9.43
C ASP A 73 -10.15 28.01 10.03
N VAL A 74 -9.16 27.69 9.19
CA VAL A 74 -7.80 27.38 9.67
C VAL A 74 -7.18 28.61 10.33
N GLN A 75 -7.28 29.79 9.72
CA GLN A 75 -6.76 31.03 10.30
C GLN A 75 -7.38 31.30 11.69
N ARG A 76 -8.72 31.26 11.77
CA ARG A 76 -9.47 31.46 13.01
C ARG A 76 -9.13 30.41 14.07
N TYR A 77 -8.97 29.15 13.66
CA TYR A 77 -8.55 28.09 14.56
C TYR A 77 -7.17 28.39 15.15
N ILE A 78 -6.20 28.79 14.32
CA ILE A 78 -4.86 29.10 14.80
C ILE A 78 -4.88 30.32 15.74
N GLU A 79 -5.58 31.40 15.35
CA GLU A 79 -5.71 32.62 16.14
C GLU A 79 -6.35 32.39 17.52
N ASN A 80 -7.35 31.52 17.60
CA ASN A 80 -8.08 31.25 18.84
C ASN A 80 -7.37 30.27 19.78
N ASN A 81 -6.51 29.39 19.26
CA ASN A 81 -5.95 28.27 20.03
C ASN A 81 -4.44 28.39 20.30
N PHE A 82 -3.73 29.28 19.60
CA PHE A 82 -2.29 29.46 19.75
C PHE A 82 -1.94 30.92 20.07
N ARG A 83 -0.74 31.13 20.62
CA ARG A 83 -0.29 32.46 21.03
C ARG A 83 -0.25 33.39 19.81
N HIS A 84 -0.68 34.64 19.99
CA HIS A 84 -0.55 35.64 18.94
C HIS A 84 0.91 35.76 18.47
N GLY A 85 1.13 35.75 17.16
CA GLY A 85 2.48 35.78 16.57
C GLY A 85 3.13 34.41 16.37
N THR A 86 2.48 33.30 16.77
CA THR A 86 2.94 31.94 16.48
C THR A 86 3.16 31.79 14.96
N THR A 87 4.30 31.20 14.60
CA THR A 87 4.64 30.77 13.24
C THR A 87 4.48 29.25 13.13
N TYR A 88 4.47 28.73 11.90
CA TYR A 88 4.40 27.27 11.72
C TYR A 88 5.65 26.57 12.26
N ALA A 89 6.81 27.23 12.18
CA ALA A 89 8.06 26.66 12.67
C ALA A 89 8.05 26.46 14.19
N ASP A 90 7.33 27.30 14.93
CA ASP A 90 7.23 27.18 16.39
C ASP A 90 6.59 25.84 16.81
N PHE A 91 5.72 25.26 15.98
CA PHE A 91 5.10 23.96 16.25
C PHE A 91 6.08 22.80 16.28
N ALA A 92 7.28 22.91 15.67
CA ALA A 92 8.28 21.85 15.76
C ALA A 92 8.67 21.55 17.22
N ASN A 93 8.70 22.58 18.08
CA ASN A 93 8.99 22.43 19.51
C ASN A 93 7.90 21.66 20.28
N ASP A 94 6.66 21.67 19.77
CA ASP A 94 5.50 21.02 20.39
C ASP A 94 5.24 19.61 19.84
N LEU A 95 6.03 19.17 18.85
CA LEU A 95 6.09 17.78 18.39
C LEU A 95 6.90 16.95 19.39
N SER A 96 6.30 16.69 20.56
CA SER A 96 7.00 16.08 21.70
C SER A 96 7.42 14.62 21.49
N ALA A 97 6.64 13.83 20.75
CA ALA A 97 6.83 12.38 20.63
C ALA A 97 7.00 11.66 21.98
N GLU A 98 6.40 12.18 23.06
CA GLU A 98 6.59 11.71 24.44
C GLU A 98 6.24 10.23 24.64
N PHE A 99 5.20 9.77 23.94
CA PHE A 99 4.72 8.39 24.00
C PHE A 99 5.11 7.57 22.75
N PHE A 100 5.99 8.11 21.90
CA PHE A 100 6.48 7.38 20.75
C PHE A 100 7.38 6.21 21.17
N ASP A 101 6.99 5.00 20.77
CA ASP A 101 7.80 3.79 20.85
C ASP A 101 7.73 3.04 19.51
N ALA A 102 8.89 2.86 18.88
CA ALA A 102 9.01 2.17 17.61
C ALA A 102 8.56 0.70 17.68
N ASN A 103 8.72 0.02 18.83
CA ASN A 103 8.24 -1.34 19.01
C ASN A 103 6.73 -1.40 19.13
N VAL A 104 6.09 -0.42 19.76
CA VAL A 104 4.62 -0.34 19.81
C VAL A 104 4.06 -0.13 18.40
N PHE A 105 4.68 0.72 17.58
CA PHE A 105 4.30 0.87 16.17
C PHE A 105 4.44 -0.45 15.40
N LYS A 106 5.56 -1.15 15.58
CA LYS A 106 5.77 -2.47 14.99
C LYS A 106 4.70 -3.47 15.40
N GLU A 107 4.39 -3.56 16.70
CA GLU A 107 3.36 -4.45 17.24
C GLU A 107 1.98 -4.15 16.66
N ILE A 108 1.58 -2.88 16.57
CA ILE A 108 0.30 -2.47 15.97
C ILE A 108 0.24 -2.87 14.48
N VAL A 109 1.33 -2.64 13.74
CA VAL A 109 1.41 -2.99 12.31
C VAL A 109 1.35 -4.51 12.11
N GLU A 110 2.12 -5.29 12.87
CA GLU A 110 2.08 -6.75 12.84
C GLU A 110 0.69 -7.28 13.24
N ALA A 111 0.07 -6.70 14.27
CA ALA A 111 -1.26 -7.05 14.72
C ALA A 111 -2.34 -6.78 13.66
N SER A 112 -2.12 -5.81 12.77
CA SER A 112 -3.00 -5.54 11.62
C SER A 112 -2.89 -6.56 10.49
N GLY A 113 -1.85 -7.41 10.51
CA GLY A 113 -1.54 -8.36 9.44
C GLY A 113 -0.85 -7.74 8.22
N ALA A 114 -0.52 -6.45 8.24
CA ALA A 114 0.25 -5.81 7.18
C ALA A 114 1.64 -6.45 7.04
N ARG A 115 2.15 -6.47 5.81
CA ARG A 115 3.48 -7.02 5.47
C ARG A 115 4.48 -5.94 5.08
N TYR A 116 4.08 -4.68 5.09
CA TYR A 116 4.98 -3.54 4.94
C TYR A 116 4.45 -2.30 5.65
N PHE A 117 5.36 -1.42 6.05
CA PHE A 117 5.08 -0.16 6.72
C PHE A 117 5.80 0.98 6.01
N VAL A 118 5.11 2.09 5.77
CA VAL A 118 5.65 3.28 5.10
C VAL A 118 5.47 4.48 6.01
N LEU A 119 6.56 5.10 6.46
CA LEU A 119 6.52 6.34 7.24
C LEU A 119 6.72 7.55 6.33
N THR A 120 5.97 8.64 6.52
CA THR A 120 6.34 9.97 5.99
C THR A 120 7.66 10.44 6.59
N SER A 121 8.77 10.11 5.95
CA SER A 121 10.09 10.55 6.38
C SER A 121 10.22 12.08 6.25
N LYS A 122 9.68 12.62 5.15
CA LYS A 122 9.54 14.05 4.90
C LYS A 122 8.25 14.30 4.13
N HIS A 123 7.37 15.13 4.66
CA HIS A 123 6.18 15.62 3.96
C HIS A 123 6.47 16.98 3.31
N VAL A 124 5.51 17.55 2.58
CA VAL A 124 5.67 18.80 1.82
C VAL A 124 5.96 20.06 2.68
N GLU A 125 5.86 19.94 4.00
CA GLU A 125 6.32 20.95 4.97
C GLU A 125 7.85 20.99 5.12
N GLY A 126 8.57 20.01 4.58
CA GLY A 126 10.04 19.94 4.58
C GLY A 126 10.68 19.50 5.88
N PHE A 127 9.88 19.24 6.93
CA PHE A 127 10.39 18.72 8.19
C PHE A 127 10.82 17.27 8.00
N THR A 128 12.10 16.99 8.27
CA THR A 128 12.64 15.63 8.14
C THR A 128 12.54 14.89 9.47
N MET A 129 12.05 13.66 9.45
CA MET A 129 11.89 12.78 10.62
C MET A 129 13.19 12.04 10.98
N TRP A 130 14.33 12.55 10.49
CA TRP A 130 15.70 12.07 10.69
C TRP A 130 16.67 13.28 10.65
N PRO A 131 17.92 13.17 11.14
CA PRO A 131 18.85 14.29 11.20
C PRO A 131 19.50 14.60 9.82
N SER A 132 18.72 15.06 8.85
CA SER A 132 19.27 15.43 7.54
C SER A 132 20.14 16.68 7.63
N ALA A 133 21.33 16.64 7.02
CA ALA A 133 22.24 17.78 6.99
C ALA A 133 21.67 18.99 6.24
N THR A 134 20.75 18.75 5.29
CA THR A 134 20.14 19.81 4.47
C THR A 134 18.91 20.45 5.13
N SER A 135 18.45 19.89 6.25
CA SER A 135 17.32 20.38 7.06
C SER A 135 17.74 20.68 8.50
N TRP A 136 18.94 21.24 8.69
CA TRP A 136 19.45 21.64 10.01
C TRP A 136 18.44 22.51 10.76
N MET A 137 18.16 22.18 12.04
CA MET A 137 17.11 22.78 12.89
C MET A 137 15.66 22.61 12.40
N TRP A 138 15.42 22.03 11.23
CA TRP A 138 14.10 21.70 10.69
C TRP A 138 13.94 20.17 10.53
N ASN A 139 14.28 19.47 11.60
CA ASN A 139 14.22 18.02 11.67
C ASN A 139 13.94 17.51 13.09
N SER A 140 13.59 16.25 13.22
CA SER A 140 13.15 15.64 14.48
C SER A 140 14.25 15.49 15.54
N VAL A 141 15.52 15.63 15.17
CA VAL A 141 16.67 15.52 16.08
C VAL A 141 17.11 16.89 16.58
N ASP A 142 17.24 17.88 15.70
CA ASP A 142 17.77 19.20 16.07
C ASP A 142 16.69 20.15 16.61
N GLY A 143 15.50 20.14 15.99
CA GLY A 143 14.45 21.14 16.22
C GLY A 143 13.12 20.58 16.74
N GLY A 144 13.01 19.26 16.87
CA GLY A 144 11.79 18.58 17.32
C GLY A 144 12.02 17.74 18.58
N PRO A 145 11.57 16.47 18.62
CA PRO A 145 11.62 15.64 19.83
C PRO A 145 13.01 15.18 20.28
N ASN A 146 14.09 15.60 19.60
CA ASN A 146 15.46 15.10 19.80
C ASN A 146 15.59 13.59 19.54
N ARG A 147 14.89 13.10 18.52
CA ARG A 147 14.83 11.67 18.17
C ARG A 147 14.95 11.45 16.67
N ASP A 148 15.71 10.43 16.30
CA ASP A 148 15.80 9.93 14.92
C ASP A 148 14.68 8.92 14.68
N ILE A 149 13.49 9.42 14.34
CA ILE A 149 12.28 8.60 14.24
C ILE A 149 12.39 7.56 13.12
N VAL A 150 12.94 7.95 11.96
CA VAL A 150 13.17 7.01 10.84
C VAL A 150 14.14 5.92 11.25
N GLY A 151 15.25 6.27 11.92
CA GLY A 151 16.24 5.30 12.38
C GLY A 151 15.71 4.35 13.45
N GLU A 152 14.91 4.85 14.40
CA GLU A 152 14.28 4.01 15.43
C GLU A 152 13.28 3.01 14.83
N LEU A 153 12.43 3.44 13.90
CA LEU A 153 11.47 2.55 13.22
C LEU A 153 12.16 1.55 12.29
N SER A 154 13.13 1.99 11.49
CA SER A 154 13.92 1.10 10.63
C SER A 154 14.56 -0.02 11.45
N LYS A 155 15.17 0.30 12.61
CA LYS A 155 15.75 -0.70 13.52
C LYS A 155 14.70 -1.65 14.10
N ALA A 156 13.54 -1.15 14.50
CA ALA A 156 12.48 -1.99 15.05
C ALA A 156 11.98 -3.01 14.01
N PHE A 157 11.71 -2.56 12.79
CA PHE A 157 11.21 -3.40 11.69
C PHE A 157 12.27 -4.33 11.08
N ASN A 158 13.57 -4.05 11.20
CA ASN A 158 14.63 -4.95 10.74
C ASN A 158 14.60 -6.34 11.42
N SER A 159 13.96 -6.46 12.58
CA SER A 159 13.74 -7.72 13.29
C SER A 159 12.40 -8.40 12.98
N SER A 160 11.57 -7.79 12.13
CA SER A 160 10.22 -8.20 11.79
C SER A 160 10.14 -8.90 10.43
N SER A 161 9.03 -9.56 10.15
CA SER A 161 8.64 -9.97 8.79
C SER A 161 7.99 -8.84 7.96
N VAL A 162 7.78 -7.66 8.56
CA VAL A 162 7.21 -6.48 7.92
C VAL A 162 8.32 -5.69 7.23
N HIS A 163 8.19 -5.47 5.93
CA HIS A 163 9.15 -4.68 5.15
C HIS A 163 9.02 -3.19 5.49
N PHE A 164 10.16 -2.54 5.76
CA PHE A 164 10.19 -1.11 6.09
C PHE A 164 10.35 -0.25 4.83
N GLY A 165 9.53 0.78 4.71
CA GLY A 165 9.55 1.75 3.63
C GLY A 165 9.44 3.18 4.15
N VAL A 166 9.76 4.12 3.27
CA VAL A 166 9.65 5.55 3.54
C VAL A 166 8.89 6.24 2.42
N TYR A 167 8.05 7.18 2.81
CA TYR A 167 7.53 8.20 1.92
C TYR A 167 8.46 9.41 1.94
N PHE A 168 8.64 10.01 0.77
CA PHE A 168 9.44 11.20 0.58
C PHE A 168 8.74 12.18 -0.36
N SER A 169 8.42 13.36 0.15
CA SER A 169 7.95 14.45 -0.67
C SER A 169 9.11 15.12 -1.42
N GLN A 170 9.01 15.18 -2.75
CA GLN A 170 10.01 15.79 -3.62
C GLN A 170 10.13 17.29 -3.33
N TYR A 171 9.03 18.02 -3.28
CA TYR A 171 9.03 19.47 -3.08
C TYR A 171 8.75 19.90 -1.63
N GLU A 172 8.97 21.18 -1.35
CA GLU A 172 8.65 21.82 -0.08
C GLU A 172 7.99 23.18 -0.33
N TRP A 173 6.80 23.43 0.23
CA TRP A 173 5.98 24.63 -0.09
C TRP A 173 6.74 25.94 0.01
N PHE A 174 7.47 26.14 1.11
CA PHE A 174 8.05 27.42 1.47
C PHE A 174 9.58 27.39 1.54
N ASN A 175 10.20 26.34 0.98
CA ASN A 175 11.65 26.26 0.91
C ASN A 175 12.21 27.30 -0.07
N ARG A 176 13.19 28.09 0.38
CA ARG A 176 13.75 29.19 -0.42
C ARG A 176 14.42 28.71 -1.70
N TYR A 177 15.11 27.57 -1.69
CA TYR A 177 15.69 27.02 -2.92
C TYR A 177 14.60 26.64 -3.91
N TYR A 178 13.51 26.01 -3.44
CA TYR A 178 12.40 25.62 -4.31
C TYR A 178 11.70 26.84 -4.90
N LEU A 179 11.35 27.82 -4.07
CA LEU A 179 10.73 29.06 -4.51
C LEU A 179 11.62 29.84 -5.49
N ASN A 180 12.94 29.88 -5.25
CA ASN A 180 13.88 30.53 -6.17
C ASN A 180 14.00 29.78 -7.49
N ASP A 181 14.03 28.44 -7.47
CA ASP A 181 13.99 27.62 -8.67
C ASP A 181 12.71 27.88 -9.49
N VAL A 182 11.58 28.08 -8.81
CA VAL A 182 10.32 28.46 -9.46
C VAL A 182 10.39 29.85 -10.10
N LEU A 183 10.94 30.83 -9.38
CA LEU A 183 11.01 32.21 -9.85
C LEU A 183 12.02 32.39 -11.00
N HIS A 184 13.12 31.66 -10.97
CA HIS A 184 14.27 31.86 -11.87
C HIS A 184 14.51 30.71 -12.84
N ASN A 185 13.67 29.67 -12.81
CA ASN A 185 13.81 28.46 -13.63
C ASN A 185 15.19 27.80 -13.48
N THR A 186 15.66 27.65 -12.23
CA THR A 186 16.91 26.98 -11.86
C THR A 186 16.62 25.59 -11.25
N THR A 187 17.67 24.81 -10.92
CA THR A 187 17.57 23.44 -10.39
C THR A 187 18.38 23.23 -9.10
N ASN A 188 18.50 24.28 -8.29
CA ASN A 188 19.30 24.27 -7.07
C ASN A 188 18.67 23.42 -5.96
N TYR A 189 17.34 23.43 -5.81
CA TYR A 189 16.66 22.70 -4.75
C TYR A 189 16.88 21.17 -4.85
N PRO A 190 16.72 20.52 -6.01
CA PRO A 190 17.03 19.10 -6.13
C PRO A 190 18.50 18.80 -5.83
N ALA A 191 19.42 19.66 -6.29
CA ALA A 191 20.85 19.44 -6.09
C ALA A 191 21.32 19.64 -4.63
N GLN A 192 20.71 20.57 -3.89
CA GLN A 192 21.15 20.98 -2.56
C GLN A 192 20.30 20.41 -1.43
N VAL A 193 19.06 19.98 -1.71
CA VAL A 193 18.08 19.59 -0.69
C VAL A 193 17.56 18.18 -0.95
N SER A 194 16.70 17.98 -1.95
CA SER A 194 15.93 16.74 -2.04
C SER A 194 16.75 15.52 -2.50
N TYR A 195 17.67 15.68 -3.46
CA TYR A 195 18.50 14.56 -3.91
C TYR A 195 19.47 14.08 -2.83
N PRO A 196 20.23 14.95 -2.12
CA PRO A 196 21.03 14.52 -0.96
C PRO A 196 20.21 13.81 0.12
N GLN A 197 19.01 14.32 0.45
CA GLN A 197 18.11 13.68 1.42
C GLN A 197 17.71 12.25 1.02
N MET A 198 17.33 12.04 -0.25
CA MET A 198 17.00 10.70 -0.74
C MET A 198 18.21 9.76 -0.67
N MET A 199 19.41 10.25 -0.99
CA MET A 199 20.65 9.48 -0.86
C MET A 199 20.95 9.12 0.60
N GLU A 200 20.80 10.05 1.55
CA GLU A 200 20.93 9.78 2.98
C GLU A 200 19.95 8.69 3.43
N LEU A 201 18.66 8.84 3.09
CA LEU A 201 17.62 7.89 3.50
C LEU A 201 17.93 6.46 3.07
N VAL A 202 18.35 6.29 1.81
CA VAL A 202 18.64 4.98 1.24
C VAL A 202 19.89 4.36 1.84
N ASN A 203 20.96 5.14 2.01
CA ASN A 203 22.24 4.60 2.48
C ASN A 203 22.22 4.28 3.99
N GLU A 204 21.56 5.12 4.79
CA GLU A 204 21.54 4.98 6.25
C GLU A 204 20.45 4.01 6.72
N TYR A 205 19.22 4.16 6.23
CA TYR A 205 18.06 3.43 6.77
C TYR A 205 17.60 2.25 5.93
N LYS A 206 18.14 2.10 4.71
CA LYS A 206 17.91 0.96 3.81
C LYS A 206 16.43 0.56 3.66
N PRO A 207 15.53 1.50 3.33
CA PRO A 207 14.13 1.19 3.10
C PRO A 207 13.97 0.29 1.86
N GLU A 208 13.09 -0.69 1.95
CA GLU A 208 12.71 -1.60 0.86
C GLU A 208 11.58 -1.02 -0.01
N LEU A 209 10.97 0.08 0.41
CA LEU A 209 10.02 0.84 -0.41
C LEU A 209 10.33 2.34 -0.31
N ILE A 210 10.41 3.01 -1.46
CA ILE A 210 10.46 4.48 -1.53
C ILE A 210 9.20 4.97 -2.23
N TRP A 211 8.33 5.61 -1.46
CA TRP A 211 7.07 6.19 -1.92
C TRP A 211 7.28 7.68 -2.18
N SER A 212 7.54 8.06 -3.43
CA SER A 212 7.73 9.46 -3.81
C SER A 212 6.38 10.17 -3.92
N ASP A 213 6.34 11.48 -3.72
CA ASP A 213 5.14 12.31 -3.92
C ASP A 213 5.55 13.78 -4.09
N GLY A 214 4.60 14.69 -4.24
CA GLY A 214 4.96 16.11 -4.35
C GLY A 214 5.48 16.50 -5.73
N ASP A 215 5.19 15.69 -6.74
CA ASP A 215 5.84 15.76 -8.05
C ASP A 215 5.09 16.64 -9.07
N TRP A 216 3.89 17.12 -8.73
CA TRP A 216 2.95 17.75 -9.67
C TRP A 216 3.44 19.04 -10.36
N GLU A 217 4.32 19.84 -9.73
CA GLU A 217 4.73 21.14 -10.29
C GLU A 217 5.94 21.06 -11.24
N ARG A 218 6.63 19.92 -11.29
CA ARG A 218 7.95 19.80 -11.93
C ARG A 218 8.17 18.44 -12.59
N SER A 219 8.90 18.41 -13.70
CA SER A 219 9.15 17.17 -14.44
C SER A 219 10.14 16.25 -13.71
N ASP A 220 10.19 14.99 -14.15
CA ASP A 220 11.14 13.99 -13.68
C ASP A 220 12.59 14.37 -13.98
N GLU A 221 12.87 15.21 -14.99
CA GLU A 221 14.21 15.78 -15.21
C GLU A 221 14.60 16.77 -14.12
N TYR A 222 13.69 17.66 -13.69
CA TYR A 222 13.98 18.62 -12.62
C TYR A 222 14.35 17.87 -11.33
N TRP A 223 13.57 16.85 -10.98
CA TRP A 223 13.79 16.02 -9.79
C TRP A 223 15.00 15.08 -9.89
N LYS A 224 15.59 14.91 -11.09
CA LYS A 224 16.62 13.89 -11.38
C LYS A 224 16.15 12.48 -11.03
N SER A 225 14.86 12.23 -11.23
CA SER A 225 14.20 10.99 -10.78
C SER A 225 14.77 9.77 -11.50
N LYS A 226 15.01 9.87 -12.80
CA LYS A 226 15.54 8.77 -13.61
C LYS A 226 16.95 8.38 -13.16
N GLU A 227 17.80 9.36 -12.87
CA GLU A 227 19.15 9.16 -12.35
C GLU A 227 19.13 8.53 -10.96
N PHE A 228 18.27 9.04 -10.07
CA PHE A 228 18.11 8.48 -8.73
C PHE A 228 17.64 7.03 -8.77
N ILE A 229 16.58 6.71 -9.53
CA ILE A 229 16.03 5.35 -9.61
C ILE A 229 17.03 4.40 -10.28
N ALA A 230 17.75 4.84 -11.31
CA ALA A 230 18.79 4.03 -11.93
C ALA A 230 19.93 3.69 -10.94
N TRP A 231 20.39 4.68 -10.15
CA TRP A 231 21.34 4.42 -9.06
C TRP A 231 20.75 3.47 -8.01
N LEU A 232 19.49 3.70 -7.62
CA LEU A 232 18.79 2.90 -6.62
C LEU A 232 18.75 1.43 -7.00
N TYR A 233 18.54 1.12 -8.28
CA TYR A 233 18.44 -0.25 -8.80
C TYR A 233 19.80 -0.90 -9.09
N ASN A 234 20.87 -0.11 -9.25
CA ASN A 234 22.18 -0.64 -9.63
C ASN A 234 23.15 -0.76 -8.45
N ASP A 235 23.23 0.30 -7.64
CA ASP A 235 24.38 0.55 -6.77
C ASP A 235 23.99 0.75 -5.31
N SER A 236 22.70 0.97 -5.00
CA SER A 236 22.24 1.16 -3.62
C SER A 236 22.35 -0.13 -2.76
N PRO A 237 22.39 0.00 -1.43
CA PRO A 237 22.38 -1.15 -0.51
C PRO A 237 21.08 -1.97 -0.54
N VAL A 238 20.01 -1.46 -1.17
CA VAL A 238 18.68 -2.10 -1.23
C VAL A 238 18.27 -2.51 -2.64
N LYS A 239 19.20 -2.47 -3.60
CA LYS A 239 18.94 -2.74 -5.03
C LYS A 239 18.23 -4.07 -5.33
N ASP A 240 18.39 -5.08 -4.47
CA ASP A 240 17.79 -6.41 -4.67
C ASP A 240 16.34 -6.50 -4.15
N THR A 241 15.93 -5.57 -3.28
CA THR A 241 14.62 -5.61 -2.61
C THR A 241 13.76 -4.38 -2.86
N VAL A 242 14.37 -3.23 -3.14
CA VAL A 242 13.66 -1.94 -3.18
C VAL A 242 12.60 -1.89 -4.28
N VAL A 243 11.47 -1.25 -3.99
CA VAL A 243 10.41 -0.92 -4.94
C VAL A 243 10.03 0.56 -4.83
N VAL A 244 9.62 1.17 -5.95
CA VAL A 244 9.19 2.57 -6.01
C VAL A 244 7.80 2.71 -6.65
N ASN A 245 7.04 3.71 -6.24
CA ASN A 245 5.76 4.07 -6.86
C ASN A 245 5.95 4.84 -8.18
N ASP A 246 4.92 5.54 -8.66
CA ASP A 246 4.85 6.26 -9.95
C ASP A 246 4.75 7.79 -9.84
N ARG A 247 5.07 8.38 -8.68
CA ARG A 247 4.97 9.84 -8.45
C ARG A 247 6.34 10.51 -8.44
N TRP A 248 7.02 10.42 -9.58
CA TRP A 248 8.40 10.85 -9.78
C TRP A 248 8.54 12.07 -10.69
N GLY A 249 7.44 12.69 -11.11
CA GLY A 249 7.43 13.89 -11.93
C GLY A 249 6.05 14.19 -12.49
N ALA A 250 5.81 15.47 -12.79
CA ALA A 250 4.59 15.92 -13.45
C ALA A 250 4.30 15.09 -14.71
N GLY A 251 3.16 14.38 -14.70
CA GLY A 251 2.72 13.56 -15.82
C GLY A 251 3.26 12.13 -15.86
N ILE A 252 3.98 11.68 -14.82
CA ILE A 252 4.52 10.31 -14.68
C ILE A 252 3.51 9.33 -14.07
N MET A 253 2.67 9.80 -13.15
CA MET A 253 1.64 9.01 -12.48
C MET A 253 0.76 8.25 -13.48
N GLY A 254 0.53 6.97 -13.20
CA GLY A 254 -0.19 6.01 -14.05
C GLY A 254 0.61 5.49 -15.26
N LYS A 255 1.87 5.90 -15.42
CA LYS A 255 2.70 5.53 -16.59
C LYS A 255 3.99 4.80 -16.24
N HIS A 256 4.82 5.37 -15.36
CA HIS A 256 6.16 4.85 -15.06
C HIS A 256 6.40 4.68 -13.56
N GLY A 257 7.15 3.65 -13.18
CA GLY A 257 7.43 3.32 -11.78
C GLY A 257 7.56 1.82 -11.54
N GLY A 258 7.90 1.41 -10.31
CA GLY A 258 7.91 -0.01 -9.95
C GLY A 258 6.48 -0.59 -9.82
N PHE A 259 5.56 0.22 -9.32
CA PHE A 259 4.12 0.02 -9.33
C PHE A 259 3.41 1.35 -9.53
N LEU A 260 2.14 1.30 -9.95
CA LEU A 260 1.32 2.49 -10.20
C LEU A 260 0.45 2.84 -8.99
N THR A 261 0.13 4.10 -8.78
CA THR A 261 -0.79 4.54 -7.70
C THR A 261 -2.04 5.21 -8.26
N TYR A 262 -1.94 5.86 -9.42
CA TYR A 262 -3.00 6.75 -9.92
C TYR A 262 -3.38 7.80 -8.85
N MET A 263 -4.64 8.20 -8.79
CA MET A 263 -5.13 9.14 -7.78
C MET A 263 -5.24 8.51 -6.39
N ASP A 264 -5.37 9.34 -5.36
CA ASP A 264 -5.67 8.87 -4.01
C ASP A 264 -7.01 8.12 -3.96
N HIS A 265 -7.12 7.13 -3.07
CA HIS A 265 -8.31 6.28 -2.90
C HIS A 265 -8.73 5.52 -4.17
N TYR A 266 -7.80 5.31 -5.11
CA TYR A 266 -8.12 4.68 -6.38
C TYR A 266 -8.65 3.25 -6.23
N ASP A 267 -9.76 2.97 -6.93
CA ASP A 267 -10.41 1.67 -7.02
C ASP A 267 -10.92 1.51 -8.47
N PRO A 268 -10.18 0.82 -9.34
CA PRO A 268 -10.57 0.67 -10.74
C PRO A 268 -11.82 -0.18 -10.90
N GLY A 269 -12.14 -1.05 -9.93
CA GLY A 269 -13.22 -2.04 -10.06
C GLY A 269 -12.98 -3.10 -11.15
N HIS A 270 -11.83 -3.08 -11.82
CA HIS A 270 -11.44 -4.03 -12.85
C HIS A 270 -9.92 -4.30 -12.81
N LEU A 271 -9.50 -5.41 -13.42
CA LEU A 271 -8.11 -5.84 -13.45
C LEU A 271 -7.22 -4.84 -14.22
N LEU A 272 -6.11 -4.44 -13.60
CA LEU A 272 -5.07 -3.64 -14.25
C LEU A 272 -3.88 -4.50 -14.72
N PRO A 273 -3.33 -4.24 -15.93
CA PRO A 273 -2.20 -5.00 -16.47
C PRO A 273 -0.88 -4.83 -15.69
N ARG A 274 -0.66 -3.65 -15.12
CA ARG A 274 0.51 -3.38 -14.28
C ARG A 274 0.11 -3.47 -12.81
N LYS A 275 1.06 -3.91 -11.98
CA LYS A 275 0.88 -3.85 -10.53
C LYS A 275 0.62 -2.41 -10.11
N TRP A 276 -0.35 -2.24 -9.23
CA TRP A 276 -0.69 -0.95 -8.66
C TRP A 276 -0.90 -1.04 -7.16
N GLU A 277 -1.07 0.10 -6.51
CA GLU A 277 -1.35 0.23 -5.09
C GLU A 277 -2.47 1.26 -4.87
N SER A 278 -3.50 0.88 -4.15
CA SER A 278 -4.50 1.81 -3.64
C SER A 278 -3.98 2.39 -2.33
N CYS A 279 -3.64 3.67 -2.32
CA CYS A 279 -3.35 4.40 -1.09
C CYS A 279 -4.65 5.04 -0.57
N THR A 280 -4.98 4.80 0.70
CA THR A 280 -6.22 5.29 1.31
C THR A 280 -6.04 5.54 2.81
N THR A 281 -7.04 6.12 3.48
CA THR A 281 -6.96 6.55 4.88
C THR A 281 -8.00 5.86 5.76
N LEU A 282 -7.66 5.63 7.03
CA LEU A 282 -8.65 5.27 8.05
C LEU A 282 -9.53 6.47 8.43
N ASP A 283 -8.95 7.65 8.61
CA ASP A 283 -9.72 8.90 8.69
C ASP A 283 -10.21 9.31 7.30
N LYS A 284 -11.52 9.33 7.07
CA LYS A 284 -12.12 9.66 5.77
C LYS A 284 -11.79 11.06 5.26
N TYR A 285 -11.26 11.94 6.11
CA TYR A 285 -11.06 13.35 5.77
C TYR A 285 -9.60 13.82 5.76
N SER A 286 -8.65 13.03 6.25
CA SER A 286 -7.23 13.46 6.30
C SER A 286 -6.26 12.28 6.37
N TRP A 287 -5.04 12.52 5.87
CA TRP A 287 -3.91 11.64 6.11
C TRP A 287 -3.27 11.89 7.48
N GLY A 288 -3.07 13.16 7.84
CA GLY A 288 -2.59 13.58 9.16
C GLY A 288 -3.63 13.47 10.28
N ASN A 289 -3.17 13.61 11.53
CA ASN A 289 -4.05 13.56 12.69
C ASN A 289 -4.99 14.79 12.76
N ARG A 290 -6.25 14.57 13.14
CA ARG A 290 -7.21 15.61 13.47
C ARG A 290 -7.77 15.44 14.89
N ARG A 291 -7.58 16.44 15.74
CA ARG A 291 -8.11 16.47 17.12
C ARG A 291 -9.63 16.44 17.19
N ASN A 292 -10.31 16.92 16.14
CA ASN A 292 -11.76 16.94 16.05
C ASN A 292 -12.36 15.70 15.36
N MET A 293 -11.55 14.66 15.08
CA MET A 293 -12.02 13.42 14.47
C MET A 293 -13.06 12.74 15.36
N ARG A 294 -14.17 12.30 14.75
CA ARG A 294 -15.22 11.50 15.40
C ARG A 294 -15.18 10.06 14.91
N SER A 295 -15.77 9.14 15.67
CA SER A 295 -15.83 7.72 15.28
C SER A 295 -16.50 7.48 13.93
N GLY A 296 -17.50 8.30 13.56
CA GLY A 296 -18.15 8.24 12.25
C GLY A 296 -17.26 8.69 11.08
N ASP A 297 -16.22 9.46 11.35
CA ASP A 297 -15.21 9.89 10.38
C ASP A 297 -14.22 8.77 10.05
N VAL A 298 -14.17 7.71 10.87
CA VAL A 298 -13.26 6.59 10.68
C VAL A 298 -13.93 5.51 9.82
N SER A 299 -13.24 5.03 8.81
CA SER A 299 -13.67 3.92 7.96
C SER A 299 -13.97 2.67 8.79
N SER A 300 -15.03 1.95 8.43
CA SER A 300 -15.37 0.70 9.11
C SER A 300 -14.42 -0.42 8.69
N VAL A 301 -14.26 -1.43 9.55
CA VAL A 301 -13.49 -2.64 9.21
C VAL A 301 -14.05 -3.34 7.97
N SER A 302 -15.38 -3.35 7.82
CA SER A 302 -16.06 -3.92 6.66
C SER A 302 -15.67 -3.21 5.36
N ASP A 303 -15.60 -1.88 5.36
CA ASP A 303 -15.23 -1.09 4.18
C ASP A 303 -13.78 -1.35 3.77
N VAL A 304 -12.88 -1.42 4.76
CA VAL A 304 -11.46 -1.69 4.51
C VAL A 304 -11.26 -3.10 3.95
N ILE A 305 -11.94 -4.12 4.51
CA ILE A 305 -11.86 -5.49 3.98
C ILE A 305 -12.43 -5.57 2.55
N ASN A 306 -13.55 -4.90 2.28
CA ASN A 306 -14.13 -4.84 0.94
C ASN A 306 -13.14 -4.24 -0.06
N LEU A 307 -12.48 -3.13 0.31
CA LEU A 307 -11.48 -2.49 -0.52
C LEU A 307 -10.26 -3.41 -0.71
N LEU A 308 -9.76 -4.04 0.36
CA LEU A 308 -8.61 -4.94 0.31
C LEU A 308 -8.81 -6.07 -0.70
N VAL A 309 -9.92 -6.82 -0.57
CA VAL A 309 -10.21 -7.97 -1.45
C VAL A 309 -10.29 -7.52 -2.91
N ARG A 310 -11.02 -6.44 -3.17
CA ARG A 310 -11.21 -5.91 -4.53
C ARG A 310 -9.91 -5.42 -5.14
N THR A 311 -9.10 -4.71 -4.36
CA THR A 311 -7.78 -4.25 -4.77
C THR A 311 -6.88 -5.42 -5.14
N ILE A 312 -6.79 -6.46 -4.31
CA ILE A 312 -5.94 -7.63 -4.60
C ILE A 312 -6.43 -8.36 -5.87
N ALA A 313 -7.74 -8.59 -6.00
CA ALA A 313 -8.33 -9.25 -7.16
C ALA A 313 -8.14 -8.46 -8.46
N CYS A 314 -7.96 -7.15 -8.37
CA CYS A 314 -7.64 -6.26 -9.49
C CYS A 314 -6.13 -6.05 -9.71
N ASN A 315 -5.26 -6.92 -9.18
CA ASN A 315 -3.80 -6.85 -9.29
C ASN A 315 -3.16 -5.69 -8.51
N GLY A 316 -3.77 -5.27 -7.40
CA GLY A 316 -3.28 -4.20 -6.52
C GLY A 316 -2.65 -4.69 -5.22
N ASN A 317 -2.08 -3.76 -4.46
CA ASN A 317 -1.90 -3.82 -3.00
C ASN A 317 -2.71 -2.68 -2.36
N LEU A 318 -3.10 -2.83 -1.09
CA LEU A 318 -3.74 -1.76 -0.30
C LEU A 318 -2.73 -1.19 0.71
N LEU A 319 -2.51 0.12 0.67
CA LEU A 319 -1.72 0.87 1.63
C LEU A 319 -2.66 1.77 2.46
N LEU A 320 -2.90 1.37 3.70
CA LEU A 320 -3.88 2.01 4.59
C LEU A 320 -3.19 2.95 5.58
N ASN A 321 -3.57 4.22 5.55
CA ASN A 321 -2.95 5.25 6.35
C ASN A 321 -3.55 5.43 7.75
N VAL A 322 -2.66 5.67 8.72
CA VAL A 322 -2.93 6.23 10.04
C VAL A 322 -2.22 7.57 10.22
N GLY A 323 -2.82 8.47 11.01
CA GLY A 323 -2.22 9.74 11.42
C GLY A 323 -1.95 9.77 12.93
N PRO A 324 -0.70 9.60 13.40
CA PRO A 324 -0.35 9.72 14.80
C PRO A 324 -0.48 11.15 15.36
N THR A 325 -0.71 11.23 16.67
CA THR A 325 -0.74 12.50 17.41
C THR A 325 0.65 13.12 17.53
N ASN A 326 0.74 14.40 17.92
CA ASN A 326 2.03 15.04 18.22
C ASN A 326 2.79 14.40 19.40
N HIS A 327 2.11 13.63 20.24
CA HIS A 327 2.73 12.87 21.32
C HIS A 327 3.29 11.52 20.86
N GLY A 328 3.12 11.15 19.58
CA GLY A 328 3.65 9.90 19.03
C GLY A 328 2.79 8.69 19.31
N MET A 329 1.48 8.87 19.50
CA MET A 329 0.52 7.78 19.63
C MET A 329 -0.31 7.64 18.36
N ILE A 330 -0.51 6.40 17.90
CA ILE A 330 -1.61 6.10 16.97
C ILE A 330 -2.92 6.24 17.79
N PRO A 331 -3.93 7.00 17.32
CA PRO A 331 -5.20 7.10 18.03
C PRO A 331 -5.80 5.72 18.34
N PRO A 332 -6.30 5.45 19.56
CA PRO A 332 -6.80 4.12 19.94
C PRO A 332 -7.89 3.56 19.02
N ILE A 333 -8.74 4.42 18.45
CA ILE A 333 -9.74 3.98 17.47
C ILE A 333 -9.11 3.41 16.19
N PHE A 334 -7.94 3.88 15.77
CA PHE A 334 -7.22 3.27 14.66
C PHE A 334 -6.60 1.94 15.08
N GLU A 335 -6.04 1.84 16.29
CA GLU A 335 -5.53 0.57 16.83
C GLU A 335 -6.62 -0.51 16.85
N ASP A 336 -7.81 -0.18 17.35
CA ASP A 336 -8.97 -1.08 17.37
C ASP A 336 -9.34 -1.56 15.96
N ARG A 337 -9.42 -0.64 14.99
CA ARG A 337 -9.73 -0.99 13.58
C ARG A 337 -8.66 -1.88 12.98
N LEU A 338 -7.39 -1.54 13.17
CA LEU A 338 -6.26 -2.32 12.68
C LEU A 338 -6.25 -3.72 13.29
N TYR A 339 -6.47 -3.85 14.59
CA TYR A 339 -6.54 -5.14 15.26
C TYR A 339 -7.69 -6.02 14.73
N GLU A 340 -8.89 -5.45 14.55
CA GLU A 340 -10.04 -6.15 13.98
C GLU A 340 -9.81 -6.58 12.52
N ILE A 341 -9.22 -5.71 11.69
CA ILE A 341 -8.79 -6.05 10.33
C ILE A 341 -7.80 -7.22 10.38
N GLY A 342 -6.82 -7.15 11.27
CA GLY A 342 -5.80 -8.18 11.44
C GLY A 342 -6.36 -9.53 11.88
N ARG A 343 -7.41 -9.56 12.73
CA ARG A 343 -8.12 -10.81 13.05
C ARG A 343 -8.70 -11.46 11.80
N TRP A 344 -9.36 -10.68 10.95
CA TRP A 344 -9.92 -11.19 9.69
C TRP A 344 -8.81 -11.63 8.71
N ILE A 345 -7.72 -10.87 8.61
CA ILE A 345 -6.58 -11.22 7.75
C ILE A 345 -5.92 -12.52 8.22
N ARG A 346 -5.69 -12.71 9.53
CA ARG A 346 -5.07 -13.93 10.07
C ARG A 346 -5.87 -15.19 9.72
N ARG A 347 -7.20 -15.14 9.92
CA ARG A 347 -8.13 -16.20 9.53
C ARG A 347 -8.01 -16.60 8.06
N ASN A 348 -7.89 -15.61 7.18
CA ASN A 348 -7.96 -15.78 5.73
C ASN A 348 -6.58 -15.65 5.05
N SER A 349 -5.50 -15.79 5.81
CA SER A 349 -4.15 -15.42 5.37
C SER A 349 -3.69 -16.17 4.12
N GLU A 350 -4.05 -17.44 3.98
CA GLU A 350 -3.75 -18.26 2.80
C GLU A 350 -4.49 -17.81 1.52
N ALA A 351 -5.62 -17.13 1.67
CA ALA A 351 -6.42 -16.63 0.56
C ALA A 351 -5.97 -15.22 0.12
N ILE A 352 -5.29 -14.49 1.00
CA ILE A 352 -4.86 -13.10 0.77
C ILE A 352 -3.42 -13.08 0.27
N PHE A 353 -2.51 -13.63 1.05
CA PHE A 353 -1.09 -13.50 0.77
C PHE A 353 -0.59 -14.57 -0.18
N ASP A 354 0.45 -14.24 -0.96
CA ASP A 354 1.05 -15.17 -1.92
C ASP A 354 0.07 -15.70 -3.00
N THR A 355 -1.15 -15.13 -3.08
CA THR A 355 -2.15 -15.41 -4.10
C THR A 355 -2.04 -14.47 -5.30
N ASN A 356 -2.77 -14.77 -6.37
CA ASN A 356 -2.78 -14.01 -7.60
C ASN A 356 -4.23 -13.70 -8.04
N PRO A 357 -4.43 -12.62 -8.81
CA PRO A 357 -5.68 -12.43 -9.54
C PRO A 357 -5.97 -13.64 -10.41
N TRP A 358 -7.19 -14.17 -10.32
CA TRP A 358 -7.66 -15.24 -11.18
C TRP A 358 -8.18 -14.67 -12.50
N MET A 359 -8.39 -15.50 -13.52
CA MET A 359 -8.88 -15.08 -14.84
C MET A 359 -10.32 -14.54 -14.83
N HIS A 360 -11.09 -14.87 -13.79
CA HIS A 360 -12.34 -14.22 -13.44
C HIS A 360 -12.14 -13.51 -12.11
N GLN A 361 -12.24 -12.18 -12.07
CA GLN A 361 -11.98 -11.42 -10.84
C GLN A 361 -13.14 -11.51 -9.85
N ASN A 362 -14.37 -11.62 -10.37
CA ASN A 362 -15.59 -11.61 -9.60
C ASN A 362 -16.77 -12.16 -10.40
N ASP A 363 -17.79 -12.67 -9.70
CA ASP A 363 -19.10 -13.00 -10.28
C ASP A 363 -20.13 -11.88 -10.02
N THR A 364 -19.98 -11.18 -8.90
CA THR A 364 -20.83 -10.06 -8.49
C THR A 364 -19.98 -8.97 -7.83
N ASP A 365 -20.57 -7.87 -7.40
CA ASP A 365 -19.88 -6.88 -6.56
C ASP A 365 -19.57 -7.40 -5.16
N LYS A 366 -20.20 -8.51 -4.73
CA LYS A 366 -20.03 -9.14 -3.41
C LYS A 366 -19.19 -10.42 -3.41
N ILE A 367 -18.93 -11.03 -4.57
CA ILE A 367 -18.20 -12.30 -4.67
C ILE A 367 -16.97 -12.11 -5.57
N TRP A 368 -15.80 -12.15 -4.97
CA TRP A 368 -14.50 -11.90 -5.60
C TRP A 368 -13.58 -13.10 -5.47
N TYR A 369 -12.64 -13.24 -6.40
CA TYR A 369 -11.80 -14.43 -6.51
C TYR A 369 -10.31 -14.11 -6.44
N LEU A 370 -9.58 -14.95 -5.71
CA LEU A 370 -8.12 -15.06 -5.76
C LEU A 370 -7.73 -16.52 -5.92
N VAL A 371 -6.53 -16.76 -6.45
CA VAL A 371 -6.02 -18.12 -6.67
C VAL A 371 -4.62 -18.30 -6.09
N SER A 372 -4.41 -19.40 -5.38
CA SER A 372 -3.07 -19.90 -5.08
C SER A 372 -2.72 -21.03 -6.04
N LEU A 373 -1.46 -21.04 -6.46
CA LEU A 373 -0.97 -21.93 -7.50
C LEU A 373 -0.36 -23.21 -6.91
N PRO A 374 -0.41 -24.34 -7.64
CA PRO A 374 0.20 -25.57 -7.19
C PRO A 374 1.70 -25.39 -7.01
N LYS A 375 2.25 -26.13 -6.03
CA LYS A 375 3.67 -26.06 -5.69
C LYS A 375 4.54 -26.35 -6.91
N GLY A 376 5.50 -25.47 -7.17
CA GLY A 376 6.44 -25.59 -8.29
C GLY A 376 5.98 -24.92 -9.59
N TYR A 377 4.72 -24.47 -9.66
CA TYR A 377 4.27 -23.65 -10.79
C TYR A 377 5.02 -22.31 -10.83
N ARG A 378 5.52 -21.94 -12.01
CA ARG A 378 6.24 -20.69 -12.23
C ARG A 378 5.37 -19.74 -13.04
N MET A 379 4.91 -18.68 -12.38
CA MET A 379 4.23 -17.58 -13.06
C MET A 379 5.18 -16.89 -14.05
N LYS A 380 4.62 -16.43 -15.17
CA LYS A 380 5.34 -15.53 -16.07
C LYS A 380 5.68 -14.25 -15.29
N PRO A 381 6.91 -13.72 -15.41
CA PRO A 381 7.23 -12.38 -14.90
C PRO A 381 6.19 -11.37 -15.40
N HIS A 382 5.74 -10.46 -14.54
CA HIS A 382 4.78 -9.40 -14.86
C HIS A 382 3.36 -9.85 -15.26
N ALA A 383 2.99 -11.10 -15.03
CA ALA A 383 1.61 -11.53 -15.25
C ALA A 383 0.65 -10.82 -14.27
N ALA A 384 -0.34 -10.10 -14.83
CA ALA A 384 -1.37 -9.43 -14.04
C ALA A 384 -2.42 -10.39 -13.46
N TRP A 385 -2.59 -11.56 -14.07
CA TRP A 385 -3.60 -12.55 -13.73
C TRP A 385 -3.14 -13.95 -14.08
N THR A 386 -3.89 -14.93 -13.60
CA THR A 386 -3.56 -16.35 -13.72
C THR A 386 -4.72 -17.12 -14.37
N PRO A 387 -4.49 -17.89 -15.45
CA PRO A 387 -5.49 -18.84 -15.94
C PRO A 387 -5.77 -19.91 -14.88
N HIS A 388 -6.88 -20.64 -15.03
CA HIS A 388 -7.07 -21.86 -14.24
C HIS A 388 -5.95 -22.86 -14.56
N VAL A 389 -5.35 -23.42 -13.51
CA VAL A 389 -4.31 -24.45 -13.56
C VAL A 389 -4.75 -25.57 -12.63
N GLU A 390 -4.71 -26.80 -13.13
CA GLU A 390 -5.05 -27.98 -12.34
C GLU A 390 -4.22 -28.06 -11.05
N GLY A 391 -4.88 -28.37 -9.93
CA GLY A 391 -4.26 -28.37 -8.59
C GLY A 391 -4.08 -26.99 -7.94
N SER A 392 -4.60 -25.93 -8.54
CA SER A 392 -4.72 -24.62 -7.87
C SER A 392 -5.82 -24.66 -6.80
N LYS A 393 -5.70 -23.80 -5.79
CA LYS A 393 -6.79 -23.52 -4.85
C LYS A 393 -7.41 -22.17 -5.20
N LEU A 394 -8.73 -22.16 -5.36
CA LEU A 394 -9.48 -20.92 -5.62
C LEU A 394 -10.12 -20.45 -4.32
N TYR A 395 -10.09 -19.15 -4.06
CA TYR A 395 -10.69 -18.55 -2.88
C TYR A 395 -11.79 -17.59 -3.33
N ALA A 396 -13.03 -17.91 -3.00
CA ALA A 396 -14.19 -17.07 -3.21
C ALA A 396 -14.47 -16.25 -1.95
N PHE A 397 -14.26 -14.94 -2.03
CA PHE A 397 -14.54 -13.99 -0.96
C PHE A 397 -15.99 -13.54 -1.04
N PHE A 398 -16.80 -13.94 -0.07
CA PHE A 398 -18.14 -13.44 0.14
C PHE A 398 -18.06 -12.21 1.03
N LEU A 399 -18.14 -11.03 0.42
CA LEU A 399 -18.09 -9.74 1.11
C LEU A 399 -19.36 -9.44 1.91
N GLU A 400 -20.41 -10.23 1.71
CA GLU A 400 -21.60 -10.29 2.55
C GLU A 400 -22.04 -11.76 2.65
N PHE A 401 -22.36 -12.22 3.86
CA PHE A 401 -22.89 -13.56 4.05
C PHE A 401 -24.22 -13.72 3.26
N PRO A 402 -24.37 -14.80 2.47
CA PRO A 402 -25.55 -14.97 1.64
C PRO A 402 -26.80 -15.18 2.49
N ARG A 403 -27.86 -14.41 2.18
CA ARG A 403 -29.19 -14.59 2.79
C ARG A 403 -29.94 -15.78 2.20
N ALA A 404 -29.62 -16.12 0.95
CA ALA A 404 -30.18 -17.29 0.29
C ALA A 404 -29.53 -18.56 0.85
N LYS A 405 -30.33 -19.62 0.92
CA LYS A 405 -29.87 -20.96 1.30
C LYS A 405 -28.90 -21.56 0.29
N THR A 406 -28.98 -21.13 -0.97
CA THR A 406 -28.08 -21.57 -2.03
C THR A 406 -27.51 -20.39 -2.78
N VAL A 407 -26.28 -20.54 -3.29
CA VAL A 407 -25.60 -19.56 -4.13
C VAL A 407 -24.91 -20.27 -5.29
N THR A 408 -25.27 -19.91 -6.51
CA THR A 408 -24.61 -20.40 -7.73
C THR A 408 -23.45 -19.47 -8.10
N LEU A 409 -22.29 -20.04 -8.46
CA LEU A 409 -21.09 -19.31 -8.88
C LEU A 409 -20.83 -19.52 -10.38
N PRO A 410 -21.24 -18.59 -11.26
CA PRO A 410 -21.10 -18.74 -12.71
C PRO A 410 -19.68 -19.00 -13.23
N SER A 411 -18.65 -18.49 -12.54
CA SER A 411 -17.26 -18.63 -13.00
C SER A 411 -16.60 -19.95 -12.60
N VAL A 412 -17.16 -20.68 -11.65
CA VAL A 412 -16.60 -21.92 -11.10
C VAL A 412 -17.42 -23.10 -11.60
N LEU A 413 -16.79 -24.02 -12.34
CA LEU A 413 -17.46 -25.17 -12.93
C LEU A 413 -17.23 -26.41 -12.09
N TYR A 414 -18.27 -27.22 -11.97
CA TYR A 414 -18.27 -28.45 -11.22
C TYR A 414 -17.42 -29.51 -11.90
N GLU A 415 -16.65 -30.24 -11.09
CA GLU A 415 -15.86 -31.40 -11.45
C GLU A 415 -16.09 -32.49 -10.40
N GLU A 416 -15.95 -33.76 -10.80
CA GLU A 416 -16.04 -34.85 -9.83
C GLU A 416 -14.92 -34.72 -8.78
N GLY A 417 -15.31 -34.71 -7.50
CA GLY A 417 -14.39 -34.53 -6.38
C GLY A 417 -14.12 -33.09 -5.98
N ILE A 418 -14.86 -32.11 -6.53
CA ILE A 418 -14.82 -30.72 -6.05
C ILE A 418 -15.08 -30.66 -4.55
N SER A 419 -14.28 -29.87 -3.84
CA SER A 419 -14.46 -29.60 -2.41
C SER A 419 -14.58 -28.09 -2.19
N ALA A 420 -15.44 -27.68 -1.27
CA ALA A 420 -15.54 -26.30 -0.82
C ALA A 420 -15.48 -26.22 0.70
N GLU A 421 -14.58 -25.40 1.24
CA GLU A 421 -14.39 -25.25 2.69
C GLU A 421 -14.38 -23.77 3.07
N VAL A 422 -15.16 -23.38 4.07
CA VAL A 422 -15.07 -22.04 4.67
C VAL A 422 -13.86 -21.98 5.60
N LEU A 423 -13.03 -20.95 5.43
CA LEU A 423 -11.90 -20.68 6.31
C LEU A 423 -12.37 -20.07 7.64
N LEU A 424 -12.01 -20.69 8.76
CA LEU A 424 -12.38 -20.29 10.11
C LEU A 424 -11.15 -19.96 10.97
N ASP A 425 -11.41 -19.43 12.16
CA ASP A 425 -10.35 -19.04 13.10
C ASP A 425 -9.45 -20.23 13.46
N GLU A 426 -8.19 -19.93 13.81
CA GLU A 426 -7.20 -20.93 14.25
C GLU A 426 -6.93 -22.06 13.24
N GLY A 427 -7.16 -21.79 11.94
CA GLY A 427 -6.94 -22.76 10.86
C GLY A 427 -8.03 -23.84 10.77
N GLN A 428 -9.14 -23.69 11.51
CA GLN A 428 -10.30 -24.55 11.35
C GLN A 428 -10.96 -24.34 9.99
N ARG A 429 -11.68 -25.36 9.54
CA ARG A 429 -12.40 -25.36 8.27
C ARG A 429 -13.76 -26.01 8.43
N GLU A 430 -14.72 -25.52 7.67
CA GLU A 430 -16.07 -26.08 7.62
C GLU A 430 -16.43 -26.38 6.17
N GLU A 431 -16.64 -27.65 5.86
CA GLU A 431 -17.02 -28.09 4.52
C GLU A 431 -18.43 -27.61 4.17
N ILE A 432 -18.60 -27.11 2.95
CA ILE A 432 -19.86 -26.65 2.39
C ILE A 432 -20.27 -27.61 1.28
N GLU A 433 -21.53 -28.03 1.29
CA GLU A 433 -22.07 -28.89 0.24
C GLU A 433 -22.07 -28.14 -1.10
N VAL A 434 -21.48 -28.78 -2.12
CA VAL A 434 -21.37 -28.28 -3.49
C VAL A 434 -22.13 -29.22 -4.42
N MET A 435 -23.08 -28.67 -5.17
CA MET A 435 -23.87 -29.40 -6.16
C MET A 435 -23.61 -28.81 -7.55
N GLY A 436 -23.60 -29.66 -8.58
CA GLY A 436 -23.46 -29.25 -9.97
C GLY A 436 -23.37 -30.43 -10.92
N GLU A 437 -23.50 -30.16 -12.20
CA GLU A 437 -23.23 -31.14 -13.27
C GLU A 437 -21.84 -30.86 -13.86
N HIS A 438 -21.12 -31.90 -14.29
CA HIS A 438 -19.77 -31.73 -14.84
C HIS A 438 -19.72 -30.68 -15.95
N GLY A 439 -18.88 -29.66 -15.77
CA GLY A 439 -18.73 -28.54 -16.71
C GLY A 439 -19.77 -27.41 -16.57
N GLU A 440 -20.73 -27.53 -15.66
CA GLU A 440 -21.74 -26.50 -15.35
C GLU A 440 -21.40 -25.73 -14.06
N PRO A 441 -21.97 -24.52 -13.84
CA PRO A 441 -21.73 -23.74 -12.64
C PRO A 441 -22.06 -24.48 -11.34
N VAL A 442 -21.20 -24.33 -10.34
CA VAL A 442 -21.41 -24.90 -9.01
C VAL A 442 -22.48 -24.15 -8.23
N THR A 443 -23.21 -24.85 -7.37
CA THR A 443 -24.13 -24.28 -6.39
C THR A 443 -23.71 -24.70 -4.98
N LEU A 444 -23.40 -23.71 -4.15
CA LEU A 444 -23.13 -23.89 -2.73
C LEU A 444 -24.42 -23.93 -1.93
N HIS A 445 -24.48 -24.81 -0.93
CA HIS A 445 -25.61 -24.94 -0.01
C HIS A 445 -25.22 -24.50 1.40
N PHE A 446 -25.90 -23.48 1.92
CA PHE A 446 -25.68 -22.87 3.24
C PHE A 446 -26.79 -23.21 4.24
N ASP A 447 -27.73 -24.11 3.92
CA ASP A 447 -28.88 -24.47 4.79
C ASP A 447 -28.45 -24.85 6.21
N SER A 448 -27.40 -25.66 6.33
CA SER A 448 -26.84 -26.14 7.60
C SER A 448 -25.75 -25.23 8.18
N HIS A 449 -25.45 -24.11 7.51
CA HIS A 449 -24.28 -23.27 7.77
C HIS A 449 -24.65 -21.82 8.14
N GLN A 450 -25.89 -21.58 8.57
CA GLN A 450 -26.38 -20.22 8.88
C GLN A 450 -25.68 -19.57 10.07
N HIS A 451 -25.04 -20.33 10.97
CA HIS A 451 -24.22 -19.79 12.05
C HIS A 451 -23.01 -19.01 11.53
N LEU A 452 -22.55 -19.29 10.30
CA LEU A 452 -21.46 -18.57 9.67
C LEU A 452 -21.79 -17.09 9.38
N ALA A 453 -23.06 -16.69 9.43
CA ALA A 453 -23.49 -15.30 9.36
C ALA A 453 -22.84 -14.42 10.44
N ALA A 454 -22.48 -15.00 11.60
CA ALA A 454 -21.80 -14.30 12.68
C ALA A 454 -20.40 -13.78 12.29
N TYR A 455 -19.77 -14.38 11.27
CA TYR A 455 -18.49 -13.91 10.74
C TYR A 455 -18.64 -12.72 9.78
N GLY A 456 -19.86 -12.46 9.28
CA GLY A 456 -20.20 -11.37 8.36
C GLY A 456 -19.64 -11.55 6.94
N LYS A 457 -18.32 -11.71 6.82
CA LYS A 457 -17.59 -11.98 5.57
C LYS A 457 -16.87 -13.30 5.68
N ILE A 458 -17.09 -14.18 4.72
CA ILE A 458 -16.50 -15.53 4.69
C ILE A 458 -15.66 -15.73 3.42
N VAL A 459 -14.70 -16.65 3.49
CA VAL A 459 -13.91 -17.08 2.34
C VAL A 459 -14.11 -18.57 2.15
N VAL A 460 -14.57 -18.96 0.97
CA VAL A 460 -14.75 -20.36 0.59
C VAL A 460 -13.57 -20.77 -0.29
N ALA A 461 -12.77 -21.72 0.18
CA ALA A 461 -11.67 -22.32 -0.56
C ALA A 461 -12.18 -23.51 -1.38
N PHE A 462 -11.87 -23.53 -2.67
CA PHE A 462 -12.21 -24.60 -3.60
C PHE A 462 -10.96 -25.34 -4.07
N GLU A 463 -11.07 -26.66 -4.15
CA GLU A 463 -10.11 -27.54 -4.82
C GLU A 463 -10.87 -28.44 -5.80
N HIS A 464 -10.15 -29.04 -6.76
CA HIS A 464 -10.73 -29.93 -7.77
C HIS A 464 -11.93 -29.31 -8.53
N PHE A 465 -11.75 -28.07 -9.00
CA PHE A 465 -12.75 -27.35 -9.79
C PHE A 465 -12.23 -27.13 -11.21
N SER A 466 -13.13 -26.77 -12.13
CA SER A 466 -12.77 -26.34 -13.49
C SER A 466 -13.31 -24.92 -13.76
N ALA A 467 -12.89 -24.34 -14.88
CA ALA A 467 -13.41 -23.05 -15.31
C ALA A 467 -13.21 -22.83 -16.81
N LYS A 468 -14.16 -22.13 -17.42
CA LYS A 468 -14.04 -21.70 -18.81
C LYS A 468 -12.99 -20.61 -18.93
N TYR A 469 -11.99 -20.84 -19.78
CA TYR A 469 -10.92 -19.87 -20.03
C TYR A 469 -11.47 -18.52 -20.49
N ARG A 470 -10.94 -17.46 -19.90
CA ARG A 470 -11.18 -16.07 -20.29
C ARG A 470 -9.88 -15.29 -20.16
N ASP A 471 -9.60 -14.44 -21.13
CA ASP A 471 -8.56 -13.42 -20.98
C ASP A 471 -9.23 -12.12 -20.50
N PRO A 472 -9.09 -11.75 -19.21
CA PRO A 472 -9.75 -10.58 -18.64
C PRO A 472 -9.26 -9.29 -19.31
N ILE A 473 -7.97 -9.16 -19.61
CA ILE A 473 -7.44 -7.93 -20.23
C ILE A 473 -7.97 -7.77 -21.65
N ARG A 474 -7.95 -8.85 -22.45
CA ARG A 474 -8.53 -8.81 -23.81
C ARG A 474 -10.02 -8.48 -23.78
N TYR A 475 -10.75 -9.02 -22.80
CA TYR A 475 -12.16 -8.69 -22.59
C TYR A 475 -12.36 -7.21 -22.28
N LEU A 476 -11.58 -6.66 -21.33
CA LEU A 476 -11.68 -5.24 -20.93
C LEU A 476 -11.34 -4.29 -22.09
N LYS A 477 -10.35 -4.63 -22.92
CA LYS A 477 -10.03 -3.88 -24.15
C LYS A 477 -11.19 -3.90 -25.15
N LYS A 478 -11.80 -5.07 -25.36
CA LYS A 478 -12.99 -5.19 -26.24
C LYS A 478 -14.18 -4.36 -25.73
N MET A 479 -14.31 -4.23 -24.41
CA MET A 479 -15.34 -3.40 -23.77
C MET A 479 -15.01 -1.90 -23.77
N GLY A 480 -13.82 -1.49 -24.22
CA GLY A 480 -13.39 -0.08 -24.18
C GLY A 480 -13.08 0.45 -22.78
N ILE A 481 -12.96 -0.43 -21.78
CA ILE A 481 -12.57 -0.07 -20.40
C ILE A 481 -11.06 0.23 -20.36
N LEU A 482 -10.27 -0.56 -21.08
CA LEU A 482 -8.85 -0.34 -21.31
C LEU A 482 -8.59 0.02 -22.78
N ASP A 483 -7.58 0.85 -23.03
CA ASP A 483 -7.12 1.15 -24.39
C ASP A 483 -6.22 0.03 -24.97
N SER A 484 -5.65 0.26 -26.15
CA SER A 484 -4.76 -0.70 -26.83
C SER A 484 -3.52 -1.04 -26.02
N ASP A 485 -3.02 -0.09 -25.23
CA ASP A 485 -1.82 -0.22 -24.41
C ASP A 485 -2.13 -0.75 -23.01
N GLY A 486 -3.42 -0.84 -22.66
CA GLY A 486 -3.91 -1.36 -21.39
C GLY A 486 -4.08 -0.31 -20.31
N HIS A 487 -4.07 0.98 -20.67
CA HIS A 487 -4.39 2.04 -19.73
C HIS A 487 -5.91 2.20 -19.58
N PRO A 488 -6.40 2.58 -18.38
CA PRO A 488 -7.81 2.88 -18.17
C PRO A 488 -8.29 4.03 -19.06
N THR A 489 -9.40 3.83 -19.77
CA THR A 489 -10.07 4.91 -20.51
C THR A 489 -10.94 5.74 -19.56
N ARG A 490 -11.48 6.87 -20.04
CA ARG A 490 -12.51 7.61 -19.29
C ARG A 490 -13.66 6.70 -18.86
N MET A 491 -14.09 5.78 -19.73
CA MET A 491 -15.17 4.83 -19.42
C MET A 491 -14.81 3.88 -18.27
N GLY A 492 -13.53 3.49 -18.16
CA GLY A 492 -13.00 2.68 -17.06
C GLY A 492 -12.75 3.44 -15.75
N GLN A 493 -12.78 4.79 -15.78
CA GLN A 493 -12.68 5.62 -14.57
C GLN A 493 -14.05 5.94 -13.95
N PHE A 494 -15.14 5.84 -14.72
CA PHE A 494 -16.51 6.20 -14.28
C PHE A 494 -17.35 5.04 -13.75
N THR A 495 -16.81 3.83 -13.62
CA THR A 495 -17.55 2.71 -13.01
C THR A 495 -17.59 2.85 -11.48
N LYS A 496 -18.23 3.92 -11.00
CA LYS A 496 -18.87 4.09 -9.67
C LYS A 496 -19.37 5.54 -9.50
N THR A 497 -20.67 5.73 -9.68
CA THR A 497 -21.47 6.58 -8.79
C THR A 497 -22.08 5.71 -7.71
#